data_AF-A0A5P2UHL1-F1
#
_entry.id   AF-A0A5P2UHL1-F1
#
_cell.length_a   1.000
_cell.length_b   1.000
_cell.length_c   1.000
_cell.angle_alpha   90.00
_cell.angle_beta   90.00
_cell.angle_gamma   90.00
#
_symmetry.space_group_name_H-M   'P 1'
#
loop_
_entity.id
_entity.type
_entity.pdbx_description
1 polymer ?
#
loop_
_entity_poly.entity_id
_entity_poly.type
_entity_poly.pdbx_seq_one_letter_code
_entity_poly.pdbx_strand_id
1 'polypeptide(L)'
;MTTATATPVAALTEVILDVLVTKYEAPAGTTPDTEFERLGYDSLVLVEVAVDLTRRFGVEITDDELHQAGTTAKAARVLADRGVRA
;
A
#
# COMPACT_ATOMS: atom_id res chain seq x y z
N MET A 1 -13.97 -24.13 4.53
CA MET A 1 -12.70 -23.43 4.22
C MET A 1 -12.70 -22.19 5.09
N THR A 2 -11.78 -22.15 6.05
CA THR A 2 -11.78 -21.27 7.23
C THR A 2 -11.74 -19.80 6.84
N THR A 3 -12.76 -19.03 7.21
CA THR A 3 -12.72 -17.56 7.24
C THR A 3 -11.69 -17.15 8.27
N ALA A 4 -10.48 -16.82 7.81
CA ALA A 4 -9.51 -16.11 8.62
C ALA A 4 -9.99 -14.68 8.79
N THR A 5 -10.26 -14.27 10.03
CA THR A 5 -10.43 -12.87 10.40
C THR A 5 -9.08 -12.18 10.21
N ALA A 6 -8.75 -11.79 8.98
CA ALA A 6 -7.53 -11.06 8.70
C ALA A 6 -7.59 -9.73 9.46
N THR A 7 -6.56 -9.42 10.24
CA THR A 7 -6.38 -8.09 10.85
C THR A 7 -6.50 -7.04 9.73
N PRO A 8 -7.20 -5.90 9.93
CA PRO A 8 -7.45 -4.91 8.88
C PRO A 8 -6.19 -4.49 8.10
N VAL A 9 -5.05 -4.42 8.79
CA VAL A 9 -3.74 -4.11 8.20
C VAL A 9 -3.30 -5.16 7.17
N ALA A 10 -3.52 -6.45 7.43
CA ALA A 10 -3.11 -7.53 6.52
C ALA A 10 -3.95 -7.51 5.23
N ALA A 11 -5.26 -7.32 5.35
CA ALA A 11 -6.15 -7.21 4.19
C ALA A 11 -5.81 -5.96 3.35
N LEU A 12 -5.55 -4.82 4.00
CA LEU A 12 -5.11 -3.60 3.30
C LEU A 12 -3.76 -3.79 2.62
N THR A 13 -2.83 -4.49 3.28
CA THR A 13 -1.51 -4.80 2.73
C THR A 13 -1.65 -5.60 1.44
N GLU A 14 -2.48 -6.64 1.42
CA GLU A 14 -2.74 -7.44 0.22
C GLU A 14 -3.35 -6.61 -0.91
N VAL A 15 -4.31 -5.73 -0.59
CA VAL A 15 -4.92 -4.84 -1.60
C VAL A 15 -3.91 -3.86 -2.16
N ILE A 16 -3.08 -3.23 -1.32
CA ILE A 16 -2.05 -2.29 -1.80
C ILE A 16 -1.02 -3.05 -2.64
N LEU A 17 -0.58 -4.24 -2.21
CA LEU A 17 0.37 -5.05 -2.96
C LEU A 17 -0.19 -5.48 -4.32
N ASP A 18 -1.46 -5.85 -4.38
CA ASP A 18 -2.16 -6.14 -5.64
C ASP A 18 -2.18 -4.94 -6.58
N VAL A 19 -2.47 -3.73 -6.06
CA VAL A 19 -2.38 -2.49 -6.86
C VAL A 19 -0.96 -2.26 -7.39
N LEU A 20 0.06 -2.47 -6.56
CA LEU A 20 1.46 -2.30 -6.97
C LEU A 20 1.86 -3.30 -8.06
N VAL A 21 1.45 -4.56 -7.95
CA VAL A 21 1.75 -5.60 -8.93
C VAL A 21 0.97 -5.39 -10.23
N THR A 22 -0.33 -5.08 -10.14
CA THR A 22 -1.21 -5.00 -11.31
C THR A 22 -1.09 -3.69 -12.08
N LYS A 23 -0.86 -2.57 -11.37
CA LYS A 23 -0.85 -1.22 -11.97
C LYS A 23 0.55 -0.64 -12.12
N TYR A 24 1.45 -0.95 -11.18
CA TYR A 24 2.81 -0.39 -11.13
C TYR A 24 3.88 -1.45 -11.41
N GLU A 25 3.49 -2.59 -11.97
CA GLU A 25 4.35 -3.68 -12.46
C GLU A 25 5.45 -4.07 -11.46
N ALA A 26 5.12 -4.11 -10.16
CA ALA A 26 6.07 -4.46 -9.11
C ALA A 26 6.75 -5.82 -9.42
N PRO A 27 8.09 -5.94 -9.26
CA PRO A 27 8.80 -7.17 -9.52
C PRO A 27 8.21 -8.39 -8.79
N ALA A 28 8.23 -9.54 -9.45
CA ALA A 28 7.87 -10.81 -8.84
C ALA A 28 8.80 -11.10 -7.65
N GLY A 29 8.23 -11.21 -6.45
CA GLY A 29 8.98 -11.28 -5.19
C GLY A 29 8.92 -10.01 -4.33
N THR A 30 8.19 -8.99 -4.77
CA THR A 30 7.83 -7.85 -3.91
C THR A 30 7.03 -8.34 -2.71
N THR A 31 7.50 -7.98 -1.51
CA THR A 31 6.87 -8.32 -0.24
C THR A 31 6.30 -7.07 0.42
N PRO A 32 5.37 -7.20 1.37
CA PRO A 32 4.87 -6.08 2.15
C PRO A 32 5.93 -5.23 2.84
N ASP A 33 7.08 -5.84 3.18
CA ASP A 33 8.24 -5.21 3.82
C ASP A 33 9.29 -4.74 2.81
N THR A 34 9.02 -4.87 1.50
CA THR A 34 9.91 -4.33 0.48
C THR A 34 9.76 -2.82 0.43
N GLU A 35 10.88 -2.12 0.67
CA GLU A 35 10.96 -0.67 0.56
C GLU A 35 10.62 -0.18 -0.86
N PHE A 36 9.83 0.87 -0.98
CA PHE A 36 9.42 1.47 -2.25
C PHE A 36 10.63 1.92 -3.09
N GLU A 37 11.67 2.46 -2.44
CA GLU A 37 12.92 2.81 -3.11
C GLU A 37 13.59 1.61 -3.78
N ARG A 38 13.50 0.40 -3.18
CA ARG A 38 14.05 -0.82 -3.78
C ARG A 38 13.24 -1.33 -4.97
N LEU A 39 11.99 -0.91 -5.08
CA LEU A 39 11.14 -1.18 -6.25
C LEU A 39 11.42 -0.20 -7.40
N GLY A 40 12.27 0.81 -7.18
CA GLY A 40 12.50 1.88 -8.16
C GLY A 40 11.31 2.84 -8.24
N TYR A 41 10.49 2.93 -7.19
CA TYR A 41 9.40 3.90 -7.14
C TYR A 41 9.95 5.27 -6.75
N ASP A 42 10.14 6.11 -7.76
CA ASP A 42 10.49 7.51 -7.59
C ASP A 42 9.33 8.32 -6.98
N SER A 43 9.59 9.57 -6.57
CA SER A 43 8.56 10.46 -6.02
C SER A 43 7.34 10.62 -6.93
N LEU A 44 7.51 10.64 -8.26
CA LEU A 44 6.36 10.75 -9.18
C LEU A 44 5.46 9.52 -9.11
N VAL A 45 6.06 8.33 -9.06
CA VAL A 45 5.30 7.07 -8.95
C VAL A 45 4.57 7.02 -7.63
N LEU A 46 5.22 7.43 -6.53
CA LEU A 46 4.60 7.47 -5.21
C LEU A 46 3.45 8.49 -5.12
N VAL A 47 3.53 9.62 -5.83
CA VAL A 47 2.40 10.55 -5.99
C VAL A 47 1.21 9.86 -6.68
N GLU A 48 1.45 9.12 -7.75
CA GLU A 48 0.38 8.38 -8.42
C GLU A 48 -0.21 7.29 -7.52
N VAL A 49 0.64 6.52 -6.83
CA VAL A 49 0.20 5.51 -5.86
C VAL A 49 -0.67 6.16 -4.77
N ALA A 50 -0.22 7.27 -4.18
CA ALA A 50 -0.97 8.03 -3.18
C ALA A 50 -2.35 8.45 -3.68
N VAL A 51 -2.43 8.98 -4.91
CA VAL A 51 -3.71 9.37 -5.54
C VAL A 51 -4.60 8.16 -5.77
N ASP A 52 -4.07 7.03 -6.23
CA ASP A 52 -4.84 5.81 -6.45
C ASP A 52 -5.36 5.19 -5.16
N LEU A 53 -4.52 5.10 -4.12
CA LEU A 53 -4.92 4.61 -2.80
C LEU A 53 -5.98 5.54 -2.20
N THR A 54 -5.80 6.86 -2.32
CA THR A 54 -6.79 7.85 -1.86
C THR A 54 -8.14 7.65 -2.55
N ARG A 55 -8.14 7.50 -3.88
CA ARG A 55 -9.38 7.26 -4.65
C ARG A 55 -10.02 5.92 -4.30
N ARG A 56 -9.21 4.89 -4.04
CA ARG A 56 -9.71 3.53 -3.77
C ARG A 56 -10.30 3.39 -2.38
N PHE A 57 -9.68 4.02 -1.37
CA PHE A 57 -10.11 3.90 0.02
C PHE A 57 -10.95 5.08 0.53
N GLY A 58 -11.01 6.18 -0.23
CA GLY A 58 -11.73 7.39 0.15
C GLY A 58 -11.07 8.15 1.32
N VAL A 59 -9.81 7.85 1.62
CA VAL A 59 -9.02 8.49 2.68
C VAL A 59 -7.76 9.05 2.06
N GLU A 60 -7.52 10.34 2.26
CA GLU A 60 -6.30 10.99 1.78
C GLU A 60 -5.08 10.31 2.36
N ILE A 61 -4.13 9.94 1.51
CA ILE A 61 -2.79 9.51 1.88
C ILE A 61 -1.84 10.22 0.91
N THR A 62 -0.85 10.94 1.43
CA THR A 62 0.06 11.72 0.59
C THR A 62 1.29 10.89 0.19
N ASP A 63 2.00 11.35 -0.84
CA ASP A 63 3.28 10.77 -1.23
C ASP A 63 4.34 10.92 -0.13
N ASP A 64 4.35 12.03 0.61
CA ASP A 64 5.18 12.21 1.80
C ASP A 64 4.91 11.11 2.84
N GLU A 65 3.64 10.74 3.08
CA GLU A 65 3.30 9.68 4.02
C GLU A 65 3.71 8.30 3.52
N LEU A 66 3.61 8.05 2.21
CA LEU A 66 4.11 6.81 1.61
C LEU A 66 5.64 6.73 1.68
N HIS A 67 6.34 7.84 1.44
CA HIS A 67 7.78 7.95 1.61
C HIS A 67 8.20 7.71 3.05
N GLN A 68 7.52 8.31 4.03
CA GLN A 68 7.79 8.11 5.44
C GLN A 68 7.46 6.68 5.90
N ALA A 69 6.40 6.08 5.35
CA ALA A 69 6.07 4.69 5.59
C ALA A 69 7.14 3.77 4.99
N GLY A 70 7.67 4.07 3.81
CA GLY A 70 8.73 3.31 3.12
C GLY A 70 8.29 1.96 2.55
N THR A 71 7.26 1.33 3.11
CA THR A 71 6.80 -0.03 2.72
C THR A 71 5.28 -0.13 2.66
N THR A 72 4.79 -1.11 1.91
CA THR A 72 3.35 -1.42 1.80
C THR A 72 2.72 -1.78 3.15
N ALA A 73 3.41 -2.55 3.99
CA ALA A 73 2.92 -2.93 5.32
C ALA A 73 2.71 -1.72 6.24
N LYS A 74 3.67 -0.77 6.23
CA LYS A 74 3.57 0.45 7.02
C LYS A 74 2.50 1.40 6.45
N ALA A 75 2.38 1.52 5.13
CA ALA A 75 1.32 2.29 4.48
C ALA A 75 -0.08 1.73 4.82
N ALA A 76 -0.25 0.41 4.79
CA ALA A 76 -1.48 -0.26 5.21
C ALA A 76 -1.82 0.04 6.67
N ARG A 77 -0.81 0.15 7.54
CA ARG A 77 -1.00 0.51 8.94
C ARG A 77 -1.48 1.95 9.10
N VAL A 78 -0.92 2.90 8.35
CA VAL A 78 -1.41 4.29 8.33
C VAL A 78 -2.90 4.34 7.94
N LEU A 79 -3.30 3.59 6.91
CA LEU A 79 -4.70 3.52 6.49
C LEU A 79 -5.60 2.85 7.54
N ALA A 80 -5.13 1.77 8.17
CA ALA A 80 -5.86 1.09 9.23
C ALA A 80 -6.07 1.99 10.47
N ASP A 81 -5.05 2.78 10.84
CA ASP A 81 -5.11 3.73 11.95
C ASP A 81 -6.12 4.87 11.66
N ARG A 82 -6.34 5.18 10.37
CA ARG A 82 -7.40 6.09 9.90
C ARG A 82 -8.78 5.43 9.80
N GLY A 83 -8.90 4.16 10.16
CA GLY A 83 -10.16 3.40 10.18
C GLY A 83 -10.55 2.76 8.85
N VAL A 84 -9.66 2.76 7.85
CA VAL A 84 -9.89 2.07 6.58
C VAL A 84 -9.93 0.55 6.80
N ARG A 85 -10.82 -0.13 6.08
CA ARG A 85 -10.94 -1.58 6.08
C ARG A 85 -11.10 -2.05 4.62
N ALA A 86 -10.40 -3.12 4.27
CA ALA A 86 -10.47 -3.78 2.96
C ALA A 86 -11.51 -4.91 2.95
#